data_AF-A0A921N1G4-F1
#
_entry.id   AF-A0A921N1G4-F1
#
_cell.length_a   1.000
_cell.length_b   1.000
_cell.length_c   1.000
_cell.angle_alpha   90.00
_cell.angle_beta   90.00
_cell.angle_gamma   90.00
#
_symmetry.space_group_name_H-M   'P 1'
#
loop_
_entity.id
_entity.type
_entity.pdbx_description
1 polymer ?
#
loop_
_entity_poly.entity_id
_entity_poly.type
_entity_poly.pdbx_seq_one_letter_code
_entity_poly.pdbx_strand_id
1 'polypeptide(L)'
;LPIKKGDKVGILEVYKNNELEKSIDLIAMNNVTSIFDSITKNIFLNNIIKIILCLFVLTFILLVIYKIIKRKKRKNRIYSKKRRRKKY
;
A
#
# COMPACT_ATOMS: atom_id res chain seq x y z
N LEU A 1 -3.72 5.66 18.16
CA LEU A 1 -4.89 6.49 18.55
C LEU A 1 -4.71 7.87 17.94
N PRO A 2 -5.75 8.49 17.35
CA PRO A 2 -5.65 9.88 16.94
C PRO A 2 -5.52 10.78 18.18
N ILE A 3 -4.51 11.65 18.20
CA ILE A 3 -4.34 12.67 19.24
C ILE A 3 -5.04 13.93 18.75
N LYS A 4 -5.98 14.45 19.54
CA LYS A 4 -6.71 15.67 19.19
C LYS A 4 -5.96 16.89 19.70
N LYS A 5 -6.15 18.02 19.02
CA LYS A 5 -5.70 19.31 19.50
C LYS A 5 -6.27 19.56 20.90
N GLY A 6 -5.41 19.91 21.86
CA GLY A 6 -5.80 20.10 23.25
C GLY A 6 -5.53 18.90 24.16
N ASP A 7 -5.22 17.72 23.62
CA ASP A 7 -4.87 16.56 24.44
C ASP A 7 -3.50 16.75 25.12
N LYS A 8 -3.40 16.34 26.39
CA LYS A 8 -2.12 16.26 27.12
C LYS A 8 -1.29 15.12 26.54
N VAL A 9 -0.11 15.44 26.02
CA VAL A 9 0.80 14.47 25.36
C VAL A 9 2.07 14.20 26.15
N GLY A 10 2.35 15.00 27.18
CA GLY A 10 3.52 14.83 28.01
C GLY A 10 3.65 15.93 29.05
N ILE A 11 4.79 15.96 29.73
CA ILE A 11 5.14 16.97 30.73
C ILE A 11 6.56 17.45 30.41
N LEU A 12 6.74 18.76 30.36
CA LEU A 12 8.04 19.42 30.29
C LEU A 12 8.48 19.72 31.72
N GLU A 13 9.52 19.02 32.15
CA GLU A 13 10.16 19.22 33.44
C GLU A 13 11.33 20.20 33.28
N VAL A 14 11.33 21.27 34.06
CA VAL A 14 12.35 22.31 34.07
C VAL A 14 13.20 22.13 35.32
N TYR A 15 14.49 21.89 35.11
CA TYR A 15 15.47 21.68 36.17
C TYR A 15 16.44 22.84 36.25
N LYS A 16 16.83 23.21 37.48
CA LYS A 16 17.92 24.14 37.76
C LYS A 16 18.80 23.55 38.84
N ASN A 17 20.12 23.56 38.62
CA ASN A 17 21.10 22.98 39.55
C ASN A 17 20.76 21.52 39.94
N ASN A 18 20.26 20.73 38.98
CA ASN A 18 19.78 19.35 39.16
C ASN A 18 18.53 19.18 40.05
N GLU A 19 17.86 20.26 40.46
CA GLU A 19 16.58 20.23 41.17
C GLU A 19 15.41 20.58 40.24
N LEU A 20 14.29 19.88 40.39
CA LEU A 20 13.07 20.12 39.60
C LEU A 20 12.40 21.41 40.08
N GLU A 21 12.38 22.44 39.24
CA GLU A 21 11.72 23.72 39.57
C GLU A 21 10.25 23.73 39.14
N LYS A 22 9.93 23.18 37.96
CA LYS A 22 8.59 23.30 37.39
C LYS A 22 8.26 22.18 36.43
N SER A 23 6.99 21.79 36.42
CA SER A 23 6.43 20.88 35.42
C SER A 23 5.33 21.59 34.64
N ILE A 24 5.39 21.53 33.33
CA ILE A 24 4.43 22.18 32.41
C ILE A 24 3.83 21.10 31.53
N ASP A 25 2.50 21.04 31.46
CA ASP A 25 1.81 20.09 30.60
C ASP A 25 2.04 20.44 29.12
N LEU A 26 2.56 19.46 28.36
CA LEU A 26 2.69 19.55 26.92
C LEU A 26 1.36 19.17 26.28
N ILE A 27 0.84 20.04 25.43
CA ILE A 27 -0.47 19.90 24.79
C ILE A 27 -0.28 19.79 23.28
N ALA A 28 -1.03 18.90 22.64
CA ALA A 28 -1.05 18.78 21.19
C ALA A 28 -1.61 20.06 20.55
N MET A 29 -0.77 20.76 19.75
CA MET A 29 -1.18 21.98 19.05
C MET A 29 -2.09 21.72 17.84
N ASN A 30 -1.97 20.54 17.23
CA ASN A 30 -2.70 20.13 16.03
C ASN A 30 -3.25 18.72 16.19
N ASN A 31 -4.27 18.40 15.40
CA ASN A 31 -4.77 17.03 15.30
C ASN A 31 -3.71 16.15 14.62
N VAL A 32 -3.29 15.10 15.31
CA VAL A 32 -2.47 14.04 14.72
C VAL A 32 -3.41 12.96 14.22
N THR A 33 -3.90 13.15 12.99
CA THR A 33 -4.68 12.13 12.29
C THR A 33 -3.74 11.23 11.48
N SER A 34 -3.85 9.92 11.64
CA SER A 34 -3.19 8.99 10.72
C SER A 34 -3.81 9.16 9.33
N ILE A 35 -2.97 9.39 8.32
CA ILE A 35 -3.37 9.56 6.91
C ILE A 35 -4.19 8.35 6.44
N PHE A 36 -3.87 7.17 6.97
CA PHE A 36 -4.59 5.93 6.67
C PHE A 36 -6.00 5.90 7.26
N ASP A 37 -6.23 6.55 8.40
CA ASP A 37 -7.51 6.54 9.12
C ASP A 37 -8.58 7.37 8.39
N SER A 38 -8.16 8.46 7.75
CA SER A 38 -8.99 9.25 6.85
C SER A 38 -9.35 8.50 5.56
N ILE A 39 -8.47 7.61 5.09
CA ILE A 39 -8.71 6.82 3.87
C ILE A 39 -9.68 5.66 4.16
N THR A 40 -9.52 4.96 5.29
CA THR A 40 -10.35 3.81 5.64
C THR A 40 -11.74 4.17 6.15
N LYS A 41 -11.92 5.30 6.84
CA LYS A 41 -13.25 5.75 7.33
C LYS A 41 -14.20 6.18 6.21
N ASN A 42 -13.66 6.67 5.10
CA ASN A 42 -14.47 7.13 3.98
C ASN A 42 -14.93 5.95 3.13
N ILE A 43 -16.20 5.54 3.28
CA ILE A 43 -16.82 4.42 2.55
C ILE A 43 -16.61 4.55 1.04
N PHE A 44 -16.74 5.77 0.49
CA PHE A 44 -16.54 6.07 -0.91
C PHE A 44 -15.10 5.79 -1.38
N LEU A 45 -14.10 6.31 -0.65
CA LEU A 45 -12.68 6.10 -0.98
C LEU A 45 -12.27 4.64 -0.83
N ASN A 46 -12.76 3.96 0.21
CA ASN A 46 -12.51 2.54 0.42
C ASN A 46 -13.05 1.68 -0.75
N ASN A 47 -14.24 2.00 -1.26
CA ASN A 47 -14.80 1.32 -2.41
C ASN A 47 -13.99 1.56 -3.69
N ILE A 48 -13.52 2.80 -3.92
CA ILE A 48 -12.64 3.12 -5.06
C ILE A 48 -11.35 2.31 -5.00
N ILE A 49 -10.69 2.27 -3.83
CA ILE A 49 -9.45 1.50 -3.64
C ILE A 49 -9.69 0.01 -3.94
N LYS A 50 -10.80 -0.56 -3.46
CA LYS A 50 -11.17 -1.96 -3.77
C LYS A 50 -11.35 -2.21 -5.27
N ILE A 51 -12.00 -1.29 -5.99
CA ILE A 51 -12.19 -1.40 -7.44
C ILE A 51 -10.85 -1.36 -8.18
N ILE A 52 -9.96 -0.43 -7.82
CA ILE A 52 -8.62 -0.32 -8.41
C ILE A 52 -7.82 -1.59 -8.17
N LEU A 53 -7.86 -2.13 -6.95
CA LEU A 53 -7.20 -3.38 -6.61
C LEU A 53 -7.75 -4.56 -7.43
N CYS A 54 -9.07 -4.64 -7.59
CA CYS A 54 -9.72 -5.67 -8.40
C CYS A 54 -9.27 -5.60 -9.87
N LEU A 55 -9.25 -4.40 -10.46
CA LEU A 55 -8.75 -4.18 -11.82
C LEU A 55 -7.28 -4.57 -11.98
N PHE A 56 -6.45 -4.25 -10.99
CA PHE A 56 -5.03 -4.63 -11.00
C PHE A 56 -4.84 -6.15 -11.01
N VAL A 57 -5.59 -6.87 -10.17
CA VAL A 57 -5.56 -8.34 -10.13
C VAL A 57 -6.06 -8.93 -11.45
N LEU A 58 -7.16 -8.41 -12.01
CA LEU A 58 -7.73 -8.88 -13.26
C LEU A 58 -6.74 -8.70 -14.44
N THR A 59 -6.13 -7.52 -14.55
CA THR A 59 -5.13 -7.23 -15.58
C THR A 59 -3.88 -8.09 -15.43
N PHE A 60 -3.44 -8.35 -14.19
CA PHE A 60 -2.32 -9.24 -13.92
C PHE A 60 -2.58 -10.68 -14.41
N ILE A 61 -3.76 -11.23 -14.12
CA ILE A 61 -4.16 -12.58 -14.58
C ILE A 61 -4.17 -12.64 -16.12
N LEU A 62 -4.75 -11.64 -16.79
CA LEU A 62 -4.77 -11.56 -18.26
C LEU A 62 -3.35 -11.53 -18.86
N LEU A 63 -2.44 -10.75 -18.27
CA LEU A 63 -1.04 -10.69 -18.69
C LEU A 63 -0.35 -12.06 -18.55
N VAL A 64 -0.58 -12.77 -17.45
CA VAL A 64 -0.04 -14.12 -17.23
C VAL A 64 -0.55 -15.08 -18.29
N ILE A 65 -1.86 -15.12 -18.53
CA ILE A 65 -2.49 -15.98 -19.55
C ILE A 65 -1.93 -15.66 -20.94
N TYR A 66 -1.85 -14.38 -21.31
CA TYR A 66 -1.29 -13.94 -22.58
C TYR A 66 0.15 -14.44 -22.78
N LYS A 67 0.99 -14.35 -21.72
CA LYS A 67 2.38 -14.81 -21.75
C LYS A 67 2.46 -16.33 -21.96
N ILE A 68 1.58 -17.11 -21.33
CA ILE A 68 1.50 -18.57 -21.49
C ILE A 68 1.11 -18.94 -22.93
N ILE A 69 0.06 -18.32 -23.48
CA ILE A 69 -0.41 -18.58 -24.86
C ILE A 69 0.70 -18.23 -25.87
N LYS A 70 1.36 -17.09 -25.70
CA LYS A 70 2.46 -16.64 -26.57
C LYS A 70 3.64 -17.63 -26.54
N ARG A 71 3.98 -18.17 -25.36
CA ARG A 71 5.00 -19.22 -25.21
C ARG A 71 4.59 -20.52 -25.93
N LYS A 72 3.33 -20.97 -25.80
CA LYS A 72 2.82 -22.18 -26.46
C LYS A 72 2.84 -22.04 -28.00
N LYS A 73 2.43 -20.89 -28.53
CA LYS A 73 2.50 -20.60 -29.98
C LYS A 73 3.93 -20.66 -30.51
N ARG A 74 4.92 -20.14 -29.77
CA ARG A 74 6.35 -20.24 -30.15
C ARG A 74 6.82 -21.70 -30.22
N LYS A 75 6.50 -22.53 -29.21
CA LYS A 75 6.87 -23.95 -29.21
C LYS A 75 6.24 -24.71 -30.38
N ASN A 76 4.94 -24.54 -30.63
CA ASN A 76 4.24 -25.22 -31.73
C ASN A 76 4.81 -24.89 -33.12
N ARG A 77 5.29 -23.65 -33.34
CA ARG A 77 5.98 -23.26 -34.58
C ARG A 77 7.32 -23.98 -34.79
N ILE A 78 8.02 -24.32 -33.70
CA ILE A 78 9.29 -25.06 -33.77
C ILE A 78 9.03 -26.53 -34.07
N TYR A 79 8.04 -27.15 -33.42
CA TYR A 79 7.67 -28.55 -33.67
C TYR A 79 7.13 -28.75 -35.09
N SER A 80 6.33 -27.83 -35.63
CA SER A 80 5.83 -27.93 -37.00
C SER A 80 6.95 -27.78 -38.05
N LYS A 81 7.94 -26.91 -37.80
CA LYS A 81 9.14 -26.80 -38.66
C LYS A 81 10.01 -28.07 -38.61
N LYS A 82 10.19 -28.69 -37.45
CA LYS A 82 10.93 -29.96 -37.34
C LYS A 82 10.22 -31.13 -38.05
N ARG A 83 8.89 -31.19 -38.01
CA ARG A 83 8.11 -32.25 -38.68
C ARG A 83 8.18 -32.16 -40.21
N ARG A 84 8.25 -30.95 -40.77
CA ARG A 84 8.44 -30.74 -42.23
C ARG A 84 9.84 -31.14 -42.72
N ARG A 85 10.89 -30.93 -41.93
CA ARG A 85 12.27 -31.30 -42.27
C ARG A 85 12.56 -32.81 -42.23
N LYS A 86 11.72 -33.61 -41.58
CA LYS A 86 11.81 -35.09 -41.57
C LYS A 86 11.06 -35.76 -42.73
N LYS A 87 10.34 -34.98 -43.55
CA LYS A 87 9.48 -35.48 -44.64
C LYS A 87 10.10 -35.33 -46.03
N TYR A 88 11.31 -34.77 -46.09
CA TYR A 88 12.21 -34.70 -47.23
C TYR A 88 13.53 -35.34 -46.80
#